data_AF-A0A074RGW1-F1
#
_entry.id   AF-A0A074RGW1-F1
#
_cell.length_a   1.000
_cell.length_b   1.000
_cell.length_c   1.000
_cell.angle_alpha   90.00
_cell.angle_beta   90.00
_cell.angle_gamma   90.00
#
_symmetry.space_group_name_H-M   'P 1'
#
loop_
_entity.id
_entity.type
_entity.pdbx_description
1 polymer ?
#
loop_
_entity_poly.entity_id
_entity_poly.type
_entity_poly.pdbx_seq_one_letter_code
_entity_poly.pdbx_strand_id
1 'polypeptide(L)'
;MSILPSSRHPSHFTSKTPRGPTMTFTDKWGEGAIFDWYREQKNKTVMVTRLQIRIDNGKPPHRFVLAYLEDGTVIRLDRRPRKSNSGTLVFQKIRAADDWLILTHNEVSTLNMSTICEIDMPMPPNTDLVLIISVCFALARDKEARIYDLLKYNCYFFSWTVLLVVSRRALPFSIPSPDEVVSTLSHEFDALSHSITKRAVKGVLGIVCNIITAVRGVTAGSSVKQGFSPVERLIWGLPTRLMHFLIHQALRLQLYLGLENEIDRKIKEGLTDVCRSILNGVWENRITIEEQVQQRLWIKELIQDFEPTLRTELSLMIWEAKFDILASTLEPLHERADDAEALCTPSRMSRLKSRLFGDKQMIQVWNKALSAGVTMSREAAQGKAREFHANSSIPPGSITPSYYIELHNTMFDLTYELARTASLNIAKGVVEQTQAGHKNPKRAKMWEEIWRIYDKAWDAARNRTRESVVQLHEAGIEETVALVTQHLVATIGDIEKKGLRVSVQNGKKEHMLISVNGLQEYLSQSIDLAYAAVPHNIPIIHQTMARVWEESRTKYQSVE
;
A
#
# COMPACT_ATOMS: atom_id res chain seq x y z
N MET A 1 -45.48 20.53 -57.67
CA MET A 1 -46.33 19.67 -56.81
C MET A 1 -46.13 18.24 -57.26
N SER A 2 -45.31 17.49 -56.54
CA SER A 2 -45.22 16.03 -56.62
C SER A 2 -44.47 15.56 -55.38
N ILE A 3 -45.19 14.78 -54.58
CA ILE A 3 -44.82 14.29 -53.25
C ILE A 3 -43.82 13.15 -53.43
N LEU A 4 -42.66 13.23 -52.77
CA LEU A 4 -41.76 12.09 -52.59
C LEU A 4 -42.06 11.43 -51.23
N PRO A 5 -42.06 10.09 -51.16
CA PRO A 5 -42.51 9.37 -49.98
C PRO A 5 -41.46 9.41 -48.86
N SER A 6 -41.95 9.72 -47.67
CA SER A 6 -41.27 9.49 -46.39
C SER A 6 -40.75 8.04 -46.32
N SER A 7 -39.44 7.87 -46.43
CA SER A 7 -38.77 6.64 -46.04
C SER A 7 -38.82 6.57 -44.51
N ARG A 8 -39.80 5.82 -44.01
CA ARG A 8 -39.83 5.37 -42.62
C ARG A 8 -38.54 4.62 -42.35
N HIS A 9 -37.66 5.21 -41.55
CA HIS A 9 -36.59 4.47 -40.89
C HIS A 9 -37.21 3.28 -40.13
N PRO A 10 -36.70 2.05 -40.30
CA PRO A 10 -37.19 0.93 -39.52
C PRO A 10 -36.90 1.19 -38.04
N SER A 11 -37.97 1.00 -37.28
CA SER A 11 -38.17 1.25 -35.87
C SER A 11 -37.12 0.60 -34.94
N HIS A 12 -36.60 1.43 -34.03
CA HIS A 12 -36.34 1.15 -32.62
C HIS A 12 -36.22 -0.33 -32.18
N PHE A 13 -34.98 -0.79 -31.99
CA PHE A 13 -34.67 -1.89 -31.06
C PHE A 13 -34.95 -1.41 -29.62
N THR A 14 -36.20 -1.54 -29.20
CA THR A 14 -36.57 -1.54 -27.77
C THR A 14 -36.56 -2.98 -27.25
N SER A 15 -36.81 -3.18 -25.96
CA SER A 15 -36.90 -4.43 -25.16
C SER A 15 -37.71 -5.62 -25.73
N LYS A 16 -38.08 -5.60 -27.01
CA LYS A 16 -38.82 -6.60 -27.79
C LYS A 16 -37.95 -7.52 -28.65
N THR A 17 -36.63 -7.62 -28.41
CA THR A 17 -35.86 -8.73 -28.98
C THR A 17 -36.45 -10.05 -28.45
N PRO A 18 -36.66 -11.07 -29.31
CA PRO A 18 -37.11 -12.38 -28.85
C PRO A 18 -36.24 -12.83 -27.68
N ARG A 19 -36.86 -13.22 -26.57
CA ARG A 19 -36.09 -13.83 -25.47
C ARG A 19 -35.52 -15.14 -26.01
N GLY A 20 -34.20 -15.27 -25.93
CA GLY A 20 -33.57 -16.57 -26.13
C GLY A 20 -34.04 -17.56 -25.05
N PRO A 21 -33.77 -18.86 -25.22
CA PRO A 21 -33.94 -19.83 -24.15
C PRO A 21 -33.18 -19.37 -22.89
N THR A 22 -33.84 -19.44 -21.73
CA THR A 22 -33.19 -19.22 -20.44
C THR A 22 -32.20 -20.34 -20.17
N MET A 23 -30.97 -19.99 -19.78
CA MET A 23 -29.96 -20.92 -19.29
C MET A 23 -30.44 -21.54 -17.97
N THR A 24 -30.99 -22.75 -18.06
CA THR A 24 -31.39 -23.54 -16.90
C THR A 24 -30.30 -24.53 -16.55
N PHE A 25 -29.67 -24.33 -15.40
CA PHE A 25 -28.69 -25.24 -14.84
C PHE A 25 -29.33 -26.19 -13.84
N THR A 26 -28.93 -27.46 -13.86
CA THR A 26 -29.25 -28.40 -12.77
C THR A 26 -28.32 -28.16 -11.58
N ASP A 27 -28.50 -28.91 -10.50
CA ASP A 27 -27.58 -28.85 -9.36
C ASP A 27 -26.20 -29.47 -9.67
N LYS A 28 -26.04 -30.12 -10.83
CA LYS A 28 -24.80 -30.76 -11.26
C LYS A 28 -24.16 -29.99 -12.41
N TRP A 29 -22.87 -29.75 -12.30
CA TRP A 29 -22.07 -29.17 -13.38
C TRP A 29 -22.03 -30.13 -14.58
N GLY A 30 -22.17 -29.61 -15.81
CA GLY A 30 -22.15 -30.40 -17.05
C GLY A 30 -23.49 -30.94 -17.54
N GLU A 31 -24.58 -30.71 -16.79
CA GLU A 31 -25.94 -31.17 -17.12
C GLU A 31 -26.87 -30.01 -17.50
N GLY A 32 -27.79 -30.28 -18.44
CA GLY A 32 -28.84 -29.35 -18.89
C GLY A 32 -28.64 -28.86 -20.31
N ALA A 33 -29.68 -28.20 -20.84
CA ALA A 33 -29.81 -27.87 -22.26
C ALA A 33 -28.63 -27.05 -22.83
N ILE A 34 -28.02 -26.16 -22.03
CA ILE A 34 -26.86 -25.39 -22.46
C ILE A 34 -25.60 -26.26 -22.62
N PHE A 35 -25.43 -27.30 -21.81
CA PHE A 35 -24.32 -28.24 -21.95
C PHE A 35 -24.57 -29.26 -23.06
N ASP A 36 -25.83 -29.68 -23.26
CA ASP A 36 -26.22 -30.47 -24.42
C ASP A 36 -25.86 -29.73 -25.70
N TRP A 37 -26.28 -28.47 -25.80
CA TRP A 37 -25.95 -27.60 -26.92
C TRP A 37 -24.44 -27.38 -27.07
N TYR A 38 -23.71 -27.13 -25.97
CA TYR A 38 -22.25 -26.97 -26.02
C TYR A 38 -21.56 -28.23 -26.56
N ARG A 39 -21.99 -29.43 -26.15
CA ARG A 39 -21.48 -30.70 -26.71
C ARG A 39 -21.77 -30.85 -28.19
N GLU A 40 -22.95 -30.42 -28.65
CA GLU A 40 -23.26 -30.39 -30.09
C GLU A 40 -22.33 -29.44 -30.87
N GLN A 41 -22.01 -28.28 -30.29
CA GLN A 41 -21.11 -27.31 -30.92
C GLN A 41 -19.64 -27.73 -30.90
N LYS A 42 -19.21 -28.62 -29.99
CA LYS A 42 -17.84 -29.16 -29.98
C LYS A 42 -17.45 -29.82 -31.31
N ASN A 43 -18.42 -30.31 -32.08
CA ASN A 43 -18.19 -30.88 -33.42
C ASN A 43 -17.92 -29.83 -34.51
N LYS A 44 -18.10 -28.53 -34.21
CA LYS A 44 -17.78 -27.40 -35.08
C LYS A 44 -16.60 -26.63 -34.50
N THR A 45 -16.88 -25.65 -33.64
CA THR A 45 -15.90 -24.97 -32.80
C THR A 45 -16.62 -24.38 -31.60
N VAL A 46 -15.90 -24.36 -30.48
CA VAL A 46 -16.31 -23.69 -29.24
C VAL A 46 -15.27 -22.66 -28.80
N MET A 47 -14.30 -22.36 -29.68
CA MET A 47 -13.24 -21.39 -29.41
C MET A 47 -13.78 -19.98 -29.59
N VAL A 48 -13.71 -19.18 -28.54
CA VAL A 48 -14.11 -17.78 -28.49
C VAL A 48 -12.94 -16.92 -28.96
N THR A 49 -13.15 -16.12 -29.99
CA THR A 49 -12.14 -15.19 -30.56
C THR A 49 -12.30 -13.77 -30.05
N ARG A 50 -13.50 -13.40 -29.58
CA ARG A 50 -13.80 -12.03 -29.17
C ARG A 50 -14.99 -11.97 -28.22
N LEU A 51 -14.90 -11.07 -27.24
CA LEU A 51 -15.99 -10.68 -26.37
C LEU A 51 -16.33 -9.20 -26.57
N GLN A 52 -17.62 -8.89 -26.64
CA GLN A 52 -18.10 -7.52 -26.63
C GLN A 52 -19.12 -7.30 -25.52
N ILE A 53 -19.07 -6.09 -24.96
CA ILE A 53 -20.12 -5.57 -24.11
C ILE A 53 -20.83 -4.47 -24.85
N ARG A 54 -22.14 -4.62 -25.00
CA ARG A 54 -22.97 -3.71 -25.77
C ARG A 54 -24.14 -3.21 -24.95
N ILE A 55 -24.52 -1.97 -25.21
CA ILE A 55 -25.66 -1.31 -24.59
C ILE A 55 -26.64 -0.85 -25.65
N ASP A 56 -27.92 -1.15 -25.44
CA ASP A 56 -28.99 -0.64 -26.31
C ASP A 56 -29.45 0.77 -25.90
N ASN A 57 -30.16 1.42 -26.82
CA ASN A 57 -30.78 2.74 -26.57
C ASN A 57 -32.14 2.63 -25.86
N GLY A 58 -32.39 1.51 -25.16
CA GLY A 58 -33.61 1.28 -24.40
C GLY A 58 -33.78 2.25 -23.24
N LYS A 59 -34.99 2.29 -22.67
CA LYS A 59 -35.28 3.03 -21.43
C LYS A 59 -35.96 2.09 -20.43
N PRO A 60 -35.27 1.61 -19.39
CA PRO A 60 -33.83 1.80 -19.13
C PRO A 60 -32.95 1.10 -20.17
N PRO A 61 -31.70 1.56 -20.39
CA PRO A 61 -30.79 0.92 -21.33
C PRO A 61 -30.41 -0.46 -20.80
N HIS A 62 -30.29 -1.42 -21.70
CA HIS A 62 -29.97 -2.80 -21.35
C HIS A 62 -28.62 -3.21 -21.92
N ARG A 63 -27.82 -3.85 -21.05
CA ARG A 63 -26.47 -4.33 -21.39
C ARG A 63 -26.44 -5.83 -21.56
N PHE A 64 -25.66 -6.28 -22.54
CA PHE A 64 -25.54 -7.70 -22.88
C PHE A 64 -24.14 -8.02 -23.40
N VAL A 65 -23.79 -9.30 -23.38
CA VAL A 65 -22.50 -9.81 -23.85
C VAL A 65 -22.69 -10.44 -25.23
N LEU A 66 -21.76 -10.18 -26.15
CA LEU A 66 -21.62 -10.96 -27.38
C LEU A 66 -20.32 -11.77 -27.32
N ALA A 67 -20.40 -13.07 -27.60
CA ALA A 67 -19.25 -13.95 -27.80
C ALA A 67 -19.18 -14.36 -29.27
N TYR A 68 -18.02 -14.13 -29.90
CA TYR A 68 -17.74 -14.51 -31.27
C TYR A 68 -16.91 -15.79 -31.27
N LEU A 69 -17.34 -16.81 -31.99
CA LEU A 69 -16.60 -18.06 -32.16
C LEU A 69 -15.74 -18.03 -33.43
N GLU A 70 -14.78 -18.94 -33.53
CA GLU A 70 -13.87 -19.05 -34.69
C GLU A 70 -14.58 -19.32 -36.02
N ASP A 71 -15.73 -19.99 -36.01
CA ASP A 71 -16.53 -20.28 -37.21
C ASP A 71 -17.43 -19.11 -37.64
N GLY A 72 -17.35 -17.98 -36.94
CA GLY A 72 -18.19 -16.80 -37.17
C GLY A 72 -19.54 -16.84 -36.46
N THR A 73 -19.86 -17.91 -35.71
CA THR A 73 -21.05 -17.95 -34.85
C THR A 73 -20.97 -16.84 -33.80
N VAL A 74 -22.08 -16.12 -33.62
CA VAL A 74 -22.18 -15.06 -32.60
C VAL A 74 -23.26 -15.42 -31.60
N ILE A 75 -22.90 -15.46 -30.33
CA ILE A 75 -23.79 -15.79 -29.22
C ILE A 75 -24.04 -14.52 -28.42
N ARG A 76 -25.31 -14.21 -28.19
CA ARG A 76 -25.76 -13.13 -27.32
C ARG A 76 -26.18 -13.69 -25.97
N LEU A 77 -25.72 -13.06 -24.88
CA LEU A 77 -26.03 -13.43 -23.51
C LEU A 77 -26.67 -12.22 -22.80
N ASP A 78 -27.87 -12.42 -22.27
CA ASP A 78 -28.67 -11.41 -21.59
C ASP A 78 -28.96 -11.82 -20.16
N ARG A 79 -29.10 -10.84 -19.27
CA ARG A 79 -29.71 -11.05 -17.95
C ARG A 79 -30.94 -10.18 -17.76
N ARG A 80 -32.06 -10.80 -17.43
CA ARG A 80 -33.37 -10.16 -17.26
C ARG A 80 -34.09 -10.70 -16.02
N PRO A 81 -35.09 -9.99 -15.48
CA PRO A 81 -36.00 -10.59 -14.51
C PRO A 81 -36.86 -11.68 -15.17
N ARG A 82 -36.99 -12.86 -14.52
CA ARG A 82 -37.71 -14.01 -15.08
C ARG A 82 -39.18 -13.73 -15.39
N LYS A 83 -39.85 -12.96 -14.52
CA LYS A 83 -41.20 -12.42 -14.72
C LYS A 83 -41.17 -10.96 -14.28
N SER A 84 -41.53 -10.00 -15.13
CA SER A 84 -41.55 -8.59 -14.71
C SER A 84 -42.71 -7.81 -15.29
N ASN A 85 -43.41 -7.09 -14.41
CA ASN A 85 -44.07 -5.85 -14.75
C ASN A 85 -43.07 -4.74 -14.40
N SER A 86 -42.70 -3.88 -15.36
CA SER A 86 -41.59 -2.92 -15.20
C SER A 86 -41.71 -2.01 -13.96
N GLY A 87 -42.93 -1.77 -13.47
CA GLY A 87 -43.20 -0.94 -12.29
C GLY A 87 -42.91 -1.59 -10.93
N THR A 88 -42.73 -2.91 -10.84
CA THR A 88 -42.51 -3.60 -9.54
C THR A 88 -41.06 -4.02 -9.29
N LEU A 89 -40.17 -3.82 -10.27
CA LEU A 89 -38.78 -4.30 -10.23
C LEU A 89 -37.92 -3.65 -9.15
N VAL A 90 -38.28 -2.45 -8.69
CA VAL A 90 -37.55 -1.75 -7.62
C VAL A 90 -37.83 -2.37 -6.24
N PHE A 91 -38.96 -3.05 -6.07
CA PHE A 91 -39.46 -3.49 -4.76
C PHE A 91 -39.53 -5.02 -4.61
N GLN A 92 -39.24 -5.79 -5.67
CA GLN A 92 -39.39 -7.25 -5.66
C GLN A 92 -38.07 -7.96 -5.94
N LYS A 93 -37.74 -8.93 -5.09
CA LYS A 93 -36.69 -9.91 -5.33
C LYS A 93 -37.22 -10.95 -6.33
N ILE A 94 -36.85 -10.80 -7.59
CA ILE A 94 -37.29 -11.70 -8.67
C ILE A 94 -36.11 -12.59 -9.05
N ARG A 95 -36.35 -13.87 -9.35
CA ARG A 95 -35.28 -14.73 -9.88
C ARG A 95 -34.77 -14.16 -11.21
N ALA A 96 -33.46 -14.09 -11.37
CA ALA A 96 -32.86 -13.73 -12.63
C ALA A 96 -33.09 -14.83 -13.68
N ALA A 97 -33.20 -14.40 -14.93
CA ALA A 97 -33.18 -15.24 -16.11
C ALA A 97 -31.98 -14.77 -16.95
N ASP A 98 -30.97 -15.62 -17.01
CA ASP A 98 -29.83 -15.43 -17.89
C ASP A 98 -30.14 -16.19 -19.18
N ASP A 99 -30.35 -15.48 -20.29
CA ASP A 99 -30.78 -16.03 -21.57
C ASP A 99 -29.61 -16.08 -22.56
N TRP A 100 -29.64 -17.01 -23.51
CA TRP A 100 -28.65 -17.09 -24.59
C TRP A 100 -29.33 -17.21 -25.95
N LEU A 101 -28.73 -16.64 -27.00
CA LEU A 101 -29.27 -16.65 -28.36
C LEU A 101 -28.14 -16.68 -29.39
N ILE A 102 -28.21 -17.59 -30.36
CA ILE A 102 -27.35 -17.57 -31.54
C ILE A 102 -27.92 -16.56 -32.54
N LEU A 103 -27.07 -15.66 -33.02
CA LEU A 103 -27.44 -14.61 -33.94
C LEU A 103 -27.05 -14.96 -35.39
N THR A 104 -27.96 -14.68 -36.30
CA THR A 104 -27.69 -14.67 -37.74
C THR A 104 -26.87 -13.43 -38.14
N HIS A 105 -26.24 -13.48 -39.32
CA HIS A 105 -25.45 -12.35 -39.84
C HIS A 105 -26.26 -11.04 -39.94
N ASN A 106 -27.54 -11.13 -40.31
CA ASN A 106 -28.44 -9.97 -40.40
C ASN A 106 -28.75 -9.39 -39.01
N GLU A 107 -28.93 -10.23 -38.00
CA GLU A 107 -29.18 -9.79 -36.62
C GLU A 107 -27.94 -9.12 -36.03
N VAL A 108 -26.74 -9.68 -36.27
CA VAL A 108 -25.48 -9.06 -35.85
C VAL A 108 -25.32 -7.68 -36.49
N SER A 109 -25.57 -7.55 -37.80
CA SER A 109 -25.49 -6.28 -38.53
C SER A 109 -26.48 -5.25 -37.97
N THR A 110 -27.71 -5.67 -37.69
CA THR A 110 -28.74 -4.82 -37.10
C THR A 110 -28.38 -4.38 -35.67
N LEU A 111 -27.84 -5.28 -34.86
CA LEU A 111 -27.35 -4.95 -33.52
C LEU A 111 -26.20 -3.96 -33.58
N ASN A 112 -25.26 -4.13 -34.50
CA ASN A 112 -24.14 -3.21 -34.68
C ASN A 112 -24.59 -1.79 -35.01
N MET A 113 -25.69 -1.63 -35.75
CA MET A 113 -26.27 -0.33 -36.08
C MET A 113 -27.10 0.29 -34.96
N SER A 114 -27.70 -0.53 -34.09
CA SER A 114 -28.72 -0.09 -33.12
C SER A 114 -28.23 0.00 -31.67
N THR A 115 -27.01 -0.45 -31.40
CA THR A 115 -26.43 -0.51 -30.05
C THR A 115 -25.01 0.05 -30.04
N ILE A 116 -24.55 0.50 -28.88
CA ILE A 116 -23.19 1.02 -28.68
C ILE A 116 -22.32 -0.12 -28.15
N CYS A 117 -21.10 -0.25 -28.69
CA CYS A 117 -20.09 -1.17 -28.18
C CYS A 117 -19.29 -0.47 -27.09
N GLU A 118 -19.56 -0.77 -25.82
CA GLU A 118 -18.82 -0.18 -24.70
C GLU A 118 -17.42 -0.79 -24.59
N ILE A 119 -17.32 -2.11 -24.80
CA ILE A 119 -16.06 -2.87 -24.77
C ILE A 119 -15.99 -3.79 -25.98
N ASP A 120 -14.84 -3.79 -26.66
CA ASP A 120 -14.46 -4.79 -27.66
C ASP A 120 -13.11 -5.41 -27.26
N MET A 121 -13.13 -6.70 -26.90
CA MET A 121 -11.99 -7.42 -26.33
C MET A 121 -11.69 -8.68 -27.17
N PRO A 122 -10.59 -8.70 -27.94
CA PRO A 122 -10.13 -9.95 -28.56
C PRO A 122 -9.75 -10.96 -27.47
N MET A 123 -10.02 -12.24 -27.69
CA MET A 123 -9.66 -13.30 -26.75
C MET A 123 -8.35 -13.97 -27.18
N PRO A 124 -7.52 -14.42 -26.22
CA PRO A 124 -6.38 -15.26 -26.53
C PRO A 124 -6.80 -16.55 -27.26
N PRO A 125 -5.93 -17.12 -28.10
CA PRO A 125 -6.18 -18.41 -28.74
C PRO A 125 -6.54 -19.48 -27.71
N ASN A 126 -7.38 -20.43 -28.10
CA ASN A 126 -7.85 -21.54 -27.26
C ASN A 126 -8.75 -21.16 -26.07
N THR A 127 -9.33 -19.95 -26.07
CA THR A 127 -10.35 -19.59 -25.07
C THR A 127 -11.64 -20.37 -25.35
N ASP A 128 -12.01 -21.35 -24.52
CA ASP A 128 -13.20 -22.18 -24.73
C ASP A 128 -14.49 -21.50 -24.19
N LEU A 129 -15.59 -21.63 -24.93
CA LEU A 129 -16.92 -21.14 -24.56
C LEU A 129 -17.41 -21.66 -23.20
N VAL A 130 -16.95 -22.84 -22.76
CA VAL A 130 -17.27 -23.39 -21.45
C VAL A 130 -16.80 -22.49 -20.30
N LEU A 131 -15.79 -21.64 -20.52
CA LEU A 131 -15.39 -20.60 -19.57
C LEU A 131 -16.53 -19.61 -19.33
N ILE A 132 -17.22 -19.17 -20.38
CA ILE A 132 -18.36 -18.24 -20.24
C ILE A 132 -19.55 -18.95 -19.57
N ILE A 133 -19.78 -20.22 -19.93
CA ILE A 133 -20.84 -21.05 -19.33
C ILE A 133 -20.56 -21.26 -17.83
N SER A 134 -19.31 -21.43 -17.40
CA SER A 134 -18.96 -21.60 -15.98
C SER A 134 -19.27 -20.36 -15.16
N VAL A 135 -19.07 -19.16 -15.72
CA VAL A 135 -19.50 -17.91 -15.07
C VAL A 135 -21.02 -17.84 -14.93
N CYS A 136 -21.75 -18.16 -16.00
CA CYS A 136 -23.22 -18.14 -15.97
C CYS A 136 -23.78 -19.16 -14.94
N PHE A 137 -23.16 -20.34 -14.84
CA PHE A 137 -23.50 -21.34 -13.83
C PHE A 137 -23.25 -20.83 -12.41
N ALA A 138 -22.08 -20.22 -12.16
CA ALA A 138 -21.73 -19.66 -10.87
C ALA A 138 -22.70 -18.54 -10.46
N LEU A 139 -23.07 -17.65 -11.39
CA LEU A 139 -24.07 -16.60 -11.17
C LEU A 139 -25.46 -17.18 -10.82
N ALA A 140 -25.89 -18.23 -11.50
CA ALA A 140 -27.18 -18.87 -11.26
C ALA A 140 -27.25 -19.59 -9.89
N ARG A 141 -26.10 -19.96 -9.31
CA ARG A 141 -26.00 -20.67 -8.03
C ARG A 141 -25.67 -19.78 -6.84
N ASP A 142 -25.00 -18.66 -7.05
CA ASP A 142 -24.70 -17.73 -5.97
C ASP A 142 -25.98 -17.26 -5.29
N LYS A 143 -25.97 -17.26 -3.95
CA LYS A 143 -27.17 -17.02 -3.14
C LYS A 143 -27.79 -15.64 -3.41
N GLU A 144 -26.95 -14.65 -3.72
CA GLU A 144 -27.34 -13.29 -3.98
C GLU A 144 -27.49 -13.04 -5.49
N ALA A 145 -26.48 -13.41 -6.28
CA ALA A 145 -26.46 -13.17 -7.72
C ALA A 145 -27.47 -14.00 -8.52
N ARG A 146 -28.20 -14.95 -7.93
CA ARG A 146 -29.35 -15.59 -8.59
C ARG A 146 -30.63 -14.76 -8.57
N ILE A 147 -30.66 -13.69 -7.78
CA ILE A 147 -31.78 -12.76 -7.65
C ILE A 147 -31.49 -11.56 -8.55
N TYR A 148 -32.44 -11.20 -9.41
CA TYR A 148 -32.40 -9.95 -10.15
C TYR A 148 -32.78 -8.81 -9.21
N ASP A 149 -31.84 -7.88 -9.03
CA ASP A 149 -32.01 -6.64 -8.28
C ASP A 149 -31.54 -5.50 -9.18
N LEU A 150 -32.42 -4.51 -9.41
CA LEU A 150 -32.12 -3.38 -10.29
C LEU A 150 -30.91 -2.56 -9.82
N LEU A 151 -30.65 -2.51 -8.51
CA LEU A 151 -29.58 -1.73 -7.90
C LEU A 151 -28.31 -2.54 -7.58
N LYS A 152 -28.30 -3.86 -7.82
CA LYS A 152 -27.16 -4.73 -7.48
C LYS A 152 -26.82 -5.76 -8.55
N TYR A 153 -27.75 -6.65 -8.88
CA TYR A 153 -27.50 -7.86 -9.67
C TYR A 153 -28.27 -7.84 -10.99
N ASN A 154 -28.23 -6.69 -11.67
CA ASN A 154 -28.91 -6.41 -12.92
C ASN A 154 -28.06 -6.83 -14.14
N CYS A 155 -28.44 -6.36 -15.34
CA CYS A 155 -27.72 -6.63 -16.57
C CYS A 155 -26.30 -6.03 -16.64
N TYR A 156 -26.05 -4.89 -15.97
CA TYR A 156 -24.71 -4.32 -15.83
C TYR A 156 -23.82 -5.23 -14.99
N PHE A 157 -24.26 -5.65 -13.80
CA PHE A 157 -23.51 -6.59 -12.96
C PHE A 157 -23.15 -7.87 -13.73
N PHE A 158 -24.10 -8.47 -14.43
CA PHE A 158 -23.87 -9.69 -15.21
C PHE A 158 -22.83 -9.51 -16.30
N SER A 159 -23.00 -8.51 -17.16
CA SER A 159 -22.10 -8.32 -18.30
C SER A 159 -20.68 -7.97 -17.85
N TRP A 160 -20.51 -7.20 -16.77
CA TRP A 160 -19.20 -6.85 -16.21
C TRP A 160 -18.58 -8.04 -15.48
N THR A 161 -19.38 -8.86 -14.78
CA THR A 161 -18.87 -10.08 -14.13
C THR A 161 -18.37 -11.08 -15.16
N VAL A 162 -19.12 -11.31 -16.24
CA VAL A 162 -18.68 -12.18 -17.35
C VAL A 162 -17.39 -11.66 -17.95
N LEU A 163 -17.32 -10.37 -18.29
CA LEU A 163 -16.11 -9.77 -18.86
C LEU A 163 -14.91 -9.91 -17.92
N LEU A 164 -15.07 -9.58 -16.64
CA LEU A 164 -14.01 -9.59 -15.64
C LEU A 164 -13.49 -11.00 -15.37
N VAL A 165 -14.38 -11.98 -15.17
CA VAL A 165 -13.97 -13.35 -14.89
C VAL A 165 -13.32 -13.99 -16.12
N VAL A 166 -13.91 -13.80 -17.30
CA VAL A 166 -13.36 -14.38 -18.54
C VAL A 166 -12.01 -13.74 -18.87
N SER A 167 -11.88 -12.42 -18.76
CA SER A 167 -10.58 -11.76 -18.96
C SER A 167 -9.58 -12.22 -17.92
N ARG A 168 -9.95 -12.31 -16.64
CA ARG A 168 -9.03 -12.72 -15.58
C ARG A 168 -8.48 -14.14 -15.77
N ARG A 169 -9.27 -15.06 -16.35
CA ARG A 169 -8.83 -16.43 -16.61
C ARG A 169 -8.08 -16.57 -17.93
N ALA A 170 -8.59 -15.96 -18.99
CA ALA A 170 -8.03 -16.11 -20.33
C ALA A 170 -6.70 -15.38 -20.47
N LEU A 171 -6.49 -14.31 -19.71
CA LEU A 171 -5.30 -13.48 -19.85
C LEU A 171 -4.18 -13.97 -18.93
N PRO A 172 -2.99 -14.27 -19.47
CA PRO A 172 -1.85 -14.67 -18.65
C PRO A 172 -1.43 -13.50 -17.78
N PHE A 173 -1.09 -13.77 -16.52
CA PHE A 173 -0.28 -12.87 -15.72
C PHE A 173 1.16 -13.38 -15.71
N SER A 174 2.11 -12.47 -15.62
CA SER A 174 3.48 -12.80 -15.27
C SER A 174 3.73 -12.32 -13.86
N ILE A 175 4.27 -13.22 -13.05
CA ILE A 175 4.89 -12.83 -11.79
C ILE A 175 6.25 -12.22 -12.15
N PRO A 176 6.46 -10.91 -11.96
CA PRO A 176 7.74 -10.28 -12.24
C PRO A 176 8.82 -10.83 -11.31
N SER A 177 10.09 -10.75 -11.73
CA SER A 177 11.19 -11.04 -10.81
C SER A 177 11.27 -9.97 -9.70
N PRO A 178 11.79 -10.30 -8.51
CA PRO A 178 12.05 -9.32 -7.46
C PRO A 178 12.86 -8.11 -7.94
N ASP A 179 13.88 -8.33 -8.80
CA ASP A 179 14.70 -7.26 -9.35
C ASP A 179 13.94 -6.37 -10.34
N GLU A 180 13.01 -6.93 -11.13
CA GLU A 180 12.11 -6.13 -11.98
C GLU A 180 11.27 -5.18 -11.13
N VAL A 181 10.61 -5.67 -10.07
CA VAL A 181 9.79 -4.83 -9.18
C VAL A 181 10.66 -3.74 -8.53
N VAL A 182 11.81 -4.12 -7.95
CA VAL A 182 12.74 -3.18 -7.30
C VAL A 182 13.26 -2.14 -8.29
N SER A 183 13.51 -2.51 -9.55
CA SER A 183 13.95 -1.56 -10.58
C SER A 183 12.88 -0.49 -10.87
N THR A 184 11.59 -0.88 -10.90
CA THR A 184 10.49 0.08 -11.09
C THR A 184 10.32 1.02 -9.89
N LEU A 185 10.69 0.56 -8.69
CA LEU A 185 10.63 1.34 -7.45
C LEU A 185 11.83 2.28 -7.27
N SER A 186 12.93 2.07 -8.00
CA SER A 186 14.21 2.74 -7.75
C SER A 186 14.14 4.28 -7.75
N HIS A 187 13.33 4.86 -8.64
CA HIS A 187 13.11 6.31 -8.71
C HIS A 187 12.25 6.82 -7.56
N GLU A 188 11.23 6.07 -7.18
CA GLU A 188 10.34 6.43 -6.06
C GLU A 188 11.04 6.30 -4.71
N PHE A 189 12.01 5.38 -4.60
CA PHE A 189 12.86 5.25 -3.43
C PHE A 189 13.68 6.50 -3.13
N ASP A 190 14.02 7.33 -4.13
CA ASP A 190 14.70 8.61 -3.86
C ASP A 190 13.80 9.61 -3.13
N ALA A 191 12.55 9.76 -3.58
CA ALA A 191 11.59 10.63 -2.91
C ALA A 191 11.25 10.10 -1.50
N LEU A 192 11.09 8.79 -1.39
CA LEU A 192 10.71 8.12 -0.16
C LEU A 192 11.84 8.13 0.88
N SER A 193 13.08 7.81 0.50
CA SER A 193 14.24 7.85 1.39
C SER A 193 14.40 9.26 1.95
N HIS A 194 14.22 10.29 1.12
CA HIS A 194 14.32 11.68 1.55
C HIS A 194 13.22 12.04 2.56
N SER A 195 11.98 11.60 2.30
CA SER A 195 10.83 11.79 3.19
C SER A 195 11.06 11.12 4.56
N ILE A 196 11.49 9.86 4.57
CA ILE A 196 11.79 9.11 5.80
C ILE A 196 12.96 9.75 6.54
N THR A 197 14.03 10.13 5.85
CA THR A 197 15.20 10.83 6.41
C THR A 197 14.79 12.08 7.16
N LYS A 198 13.97 12.93 6.54
CA LYS A 198 13.48 14.17 7.16
C LYS A 198 12.65 13.90 8.42
N ARG A 199 11.79 12.87 8.39
CA ARG A 199 11.00 12.45 9.57
C ARG A 199 11.89 11.88 10.67
N ALA A 200 12.89 11.08 10.32
CA ALA A 200 13.88 10.52 11.22
C ALA A 200 14.66 11.61 11.96
N VAL A 201 15.25 12.54 11.19
CA VAL A 201 15.95 13.73 11.71
C VAL A 201 15.05 14.52 12.64
N LYS A 202 13.81 14.81 12.22
CA LYS A 202 12.83 15.53 13.05
C LYS A 202 12.55 14.81 14.36
N GLY A 203 12.39 13.49 14.33
CA GLY A 203 12.16 12.67 15.52
C GLY A 203 13.33 12.75 16.51
N VAL A 204 14.55 12.56 16.04
CA VAL A 204 15.78 12.61 16.86
C VAL A 204 15.98 14.00 17.46
N LEU A 205 15.85 15.05 16.64
CA LEU A 205 15.91 16.44 17.10
C LEU A 205 14.85 16.72 18.17
N GLY A 206 13.63 16.22 17.96
CA GLY A 206 12.55 16.31 18.93
C GLY A 206 12.90 15.66 20.26
N ILE A 207 13.51 14.47 20.25
CA ILE A 207 13.95 13.77 21.46
C ILE A 207 14.99 14.60 22.22
N VAL A 208 16.07 15.00 21.55
CA VAL A 208 17.17 15.73 22.18
C VAL A 208 16.71 17.09 22.73
N CYS A 209 15.92 17.84 21.95
CA CYS A 209 15.41 19.14 22.39
C CYS A 209 14.45 19.01 23.59
N ASN A 210 13.61 17.97 23.62
CA ASN A 210 12.71 17.74 24.75
C ASN A 210 13.46 17.32 26.01
N ILE A 211 14.52 16.50 25.91
CA ILE A 211 15.39 16.17 27.05
C ILE A 211 16.01 17.43 27.64
N ILE A 212 16.65 18.27 26.80
CA ILE A 212 17.32 19.48 27.26
C ILE A 212 16.32 20.46 27.89
N THR A 213 15.17 20.66 27.26
CA THR A 213 14.14 21.56 27.80
C THR A 213 13.44 21.00 29.04
N ALA A 214 13.34 19.67 29.19
CA ALA A 214 12.83 19.04 30.41
C ALA A 214 13.81 19.20 31.58
N VAL A 215 15.11 18.91 31.39
CA VAL A 215 16.16 19.18 32.39
C VAL A 215 16.09 20.64 32.82
N ARG A 216 15.97 21.56 31.86
CA ARG A 216 15.85 22.98 32.15
C ARG A 216 14.57 23.35 32.92
N GLY A 217 13.43 22.80 32.53
CA GLY A 217 12.15 23.05 33.20
C GLY A 217 12.17 22.58 34.66
N VAL A 218 12.74 21.41 34.91
CA VAL A 218 12.85 20.84 36.27
C VAL A 218 13.87 21.60 37.12
N THR A 219 14.91 22.19 36.52
CA THR A 219 15.94 22.99 37.23
C THR A 219 15.62 24.48 37.36
N ALA A 220 14.50 24.98 36.84
CA ALA A 220 14.26 26.42 36.66
C ALA A 220 14.38 27.28 37.95
N GLY A 221 14.23 26.67 39.13
CA GLY A 221 14.41 27.28 40.46
C GLY A 221 15.54 26.69 41.33
N SER A 222 16.43 25.88 40.76
CA SER A 222 17.47 25.14 41.50
C SER A 222 18.81 25.88 41.61
N SER A 223 19.70 25.37 42.47
CA SER A 223 21.09 25.84 42.67
C SER A 223 21.99 25.64 41.43
N VAL A 224 21.51 24.93 40.39
CA VAL A 224 22.25 24.62 39.15
C VAL A 224 22.84 25.87 38.50
N LYS A 225 22.11 27.00 38.52
CA LYS A 225 22.59 28.27 37.93
C LYS A 225 23.90 28.78 38.52
N GLN A 226 24.25 28.38 39.75
CA GLN A 226 25.47 28.83 40.42
C GLN A 226 26.73 28.08 39.94
N GLY A 227 26.57 26.91 39.32
CA GLY A 227 27.68 26.15 38.72
C GLY A 227 28.05 26.62 37.31
N PHE A 228 27.14 27.34 36.65
CA PHE A 228 27.31 27.85 35.28
C PHE A 228 28.26 29.05 35.20
N SER A 229 29.07 29.07 34.14
CA SER A 229 29.78 30.23 33.63
C SER A 229 28.81 31.38 33.25
N PRO A 230 29.29 32.61 33.10
CA PRO A 230 28.44 33.74 32.71
C PRO A 230 27.67 33.51 31.40
N VAL A 231 28.31 32.88 30.41
CA VAL A 231 27.70 32.57 29.11
C VAL A 231 26.62 31.48 29.27
N GLU A 232 26.91 30.42 30.01
CA GLU A 232 25.93 29.35 30.29
C GLU A 232 24.69 29.90 31.03
N ARG A 233 24.87 30.83 31.98
CA ARG A 233 23.75 31.48 32.68
C ARG A 233 22.86 32.30 31.74
N LEU A 234 23.47 33.05 30.82
CA LEU A 234 22.73 33.82 29.82
C LEU A 234 21.87 32.88 28.96
N ILE A 235 22.49 31.80 28.48
CA ILE A 235 21.86 30.83 27.60
C ILE A 235 20.76 30.07 28.34
N TRP A 236 21.00 29.65 29.58
CA TRP A 236 20.00 29.03 30.45
C TRP A 236 18.82 29.96 30.81
N GLY A 237 18.99 31.27 30.67
CA GLY A 237 17.96 32.29 30.88
C GLY A 237 17.01 32.50 29.70
N LEU A 238 17.38 32.09 28.47
CA LEU A 238 16.60 32.36 27.26
C LEU A 238 15.21 31.74 27.29
N PRO A 239 14.13 32.30 26.70
CA PRO A 239 12.83 31.62 26.66
C PRO A 239 12.92 30.18 26.11
N THR A 240 12.15 29.23 26.65
CA THR A 240 12.22 27.81 26.25
C THR A 240 12.03 27.62 24.74
N ARG A 241 11.15 28.41 24.12
CA ARG A 241 10.94 28.41 22.66
C ARG A 241 12.20 28.82 21.88
N LEU A 242 12.90 29.84 22.35
CA LEU A 242 14.14 30.32 21.72
C LEU A 242 15.27 29.29 21.90
N MET A 243 15.40 28.72 23.09
CA MET A 243 16.36 27.64 23.35
C MET A 243 16.10 26.44 22.44
N HIS A 244 14.84 26.00 22.35
CA HIS A 244 14.43 24.92 21.47
C HIS A 244 14.80 25.22 20.01
N PHE A 245 14.54 26.44 19.55
CA PHE A 245 14.95 26.89 18.22
C PHE A 245 16.47 26.85 18.03
N LEU A 246 17.26 27.39 18.97
CA LEU A 246 18.72 27.42 18.86
C LEU A 246 19.35 26.03 18.88
N ILE A 247 18.90 25.14 19.77
CA ILE A 247 19.34 23.74 19.82
C ILE A 247 18.97 23.04 18.52
N HIS A 248 17.73 23.20 18.07
CA HIS A 248 17.27 22.60 16.83
C HIS A 248 18.10 23.08 15.63
N GLN A 249 18.38 24.37 15.51
CA GLN A 249 19.23 24.89 14.43
C GLN A 249 20.68 24.41 14.55
N ALA A 250 21.24 24.35 15.76
CA ALA A 250 22.61 23.88 15.97
C ALA A 250 22.76 22.39 15.59
N LEU A 251 21.83 21.55 16.03
CA LEU A 251 21.81 20.12 15.69
C LEU A 251 21.48 19.92 14.21
N ARG A 252 20.55 20.69 13.63
CA ARG A 252 20.25 20.65 12.20
C ARG A 252 21.44 21.06 11.33
N LEU A 253 22.21 22.06 11.74
CA LEU A 253 23.44 22.44 11.04
C LEU A 253 24.48 21.31 11.07
N GLN A 254 24.57 20.56 12.17
CA GLN A 254 25.42 19.37 12.24
C GLN A 254 24.93 18.26 11.32
N LEU A 255 23.61 18.07 11.23
CA LEU A 255 22.99 17.10 10.33
C LEU A 255 23.16 17.50 8.85
N TYR A 256 23.20 18.81 8.53
CA TYR A 256 23.42 19.32 7.17
C TYR A 256 24.85 19.15 6.63
N LEU A 257 25.83 18.79 7.48
CA LEU A 257 27.21 18.54 7.04
C LEU A 257 27.37 17.14 6.42
N GLY A 258 26.51 16.79 5.46
CA GLY A 258 26.54 15.52 4.74
C GLY A 258 25.85 14.34 5.45
N LEU A 259 25.49 14.48 6.72
CA LEU A 259 24.81 13.42 7.46
C LEU A 259 23.40 13.16 6.92
N GLU A 260 22.63 14.19 6.57
CA GLU A 260 21.31 14.00 5.95
C GLU A 260 21.41 13.17 4.66
N ASN A 261 22.43 13.41 3.83
CA ASN A 261 22.66 12.64 2.61
C ASN A 261 23.11 11.19 2.90
N GLU A 262 23.88 10.99 3.96
CA GLU A 262 24.30 9.64 4.38
C GLU A 262 23.14 8.85 4.99
N ILE A 263 22.24 9.52 5.74
CA ILE A 263 20.99 8.93 6.21
C ILE A 263 20.14 8.50 5.02
N ASP A 264 19.96 9.42 4.07
CA ASP A 264 19.19 9.19 2.86
C ASP A 264 19.71 8.01 2.04
N ARG A 265 21.03 7.98 1.78
CA ARG A 265 21.70 6.88 1.07
C ARG A 265 21.48 5.52 1.74
N LYS A 266 21.72 5.42 3.06
CA LYS A 266 21.55 4.16 3.78
C LYS A 266 20.09 3.72 3.88
N ILE A 267 19.16 4.67 4.04
CA ILE A 267 17.73 4.34 4.01
C ILE A 267 17.34 3.83 2.61
N LYS A 268 17.83 4.46 1.53
CA LYS A 268 17.59 3.98 0.16
C LYS A 268 18.13 2.57 -0.07
N GLU A 269 19.36 2.29 0.37
CA GLU A 269 19.97 0.96 0.30
C GLU A 269 19.16 -0.06 1.11
N GLY A 270 18.83 0.28 2.36
CA GLY A 270 18.01 -0.57 3.23
C GLY A 270 16.61 -0.84 2.68
N LEU A 271 15.95 0.16 2.09
CA LEU A 271 14.65 -0.01 1.41
C LEU A 271 14.77 -0.98 0.23
N THR A 272 15.82 -0.84 -0.57
CA THR A 272 16.11 -1.72 -1.71
C THR A 272 16.30 -3.17 -1.25
N ASP A 273 17.12 -3.38 -0.22
CA ASP A 273 17.46 -4.69 0.29
C ASP A 273 16.28 -5.36 1.00
N VAL A 274 15.52 -4.61 1.82
CA VAL A 274 14.30 -5.09 2.47
C VAL A 274 13.27 -5.51 1.43
N CYS A 275 12.98 -4.65 0.45
CA CYS A 275 12.01 -4.98 -0.61
C CYS A 275 12.48 -6.21 -1.40
N ARG A 276 13.75 -6.27 -1.79
CA ARG A 276 14.31 -7.44 -2.49
C ARG A 276 14.21 -8.70 -1.65
N SER A 277 14.54 -8.64 -0.36
CA SER A 277 14.51 -9.80 0.55
C SER A 277 13.10 -10.32 0.77
N ILE A 278 12.11 -9.44 0.98
CA ILE A 278 10.71 -9.84 1.12
C ILE A 278 10.19 -10.44 -0.17
N LEU A 279 10.45 -9.78 -1.30
CA LEU A 279 10.05 -10.30 -2.60
C LEU A 279 10.69 -11.65 -2.87
N ASN A 280 11.98 -11.84 -2.55
CA ASN A 280 12.63 -13.15 -2.65
C ASN A 280 11.96 -14.17 -1.75
N GLY A 281 11.76 -13.89 -0.47
CA GLY A 281 11.15 -14.84 0.48
C GLY A 281 9.72 -15.23 0.11
N VAL A 282 8.94 -14.29 -0.43
CA VAL A 282 7.59 -14.57 -0.93
C VAL A 282 7.70 -15.36 -2.25
N TRP A 283 8.59 -14.99 -3.18
CA TRP A 283 8.75 -15.59 -4.52
C TRP A 283 9.50 -16.91 -4.55
N GLU A 284 10.20 -17.29 -3.49
CA GLU A 284 10.93 -18.56 -3.37
C GLU A 284 10.03 -19.77 -3.64
N ASN A 285 8.72 -19.66 -3.37
CA ASN A 285 7.72 -20.63 -3.79
C ASN A 285 6.80 -20.09 -4.88
N ARG A 286 7.38 -19.90 -6.08
CA ARG A 286 6.67 -19.40 -7.26
C ARG A 286 5.39 -20.18 -7.58
N ILE A 287 5.37 -21.50 -7.36
CA ILE A 287 4.18 -22.34 -7.57
C ILE A 287 3.05 -21.90 -6.63
N THR A 288 3.34 -21.71 -5.35
CA THR A 288 2.34 -21.25 -4.39
C THR A 288 1.84 -19.83 -4.68
N ILE A 289 2.71 -18.90 -5.13
CA ILE A 289 2.23 -17.58 -5.57
C ILE A 289 1.35 -17.70 -6.80
N GLU A 290 1.75 -18.47 -7.82
CA GLU A 290 0.93 -18.65 -9.02
C GLU A 290 -0.46 -19.19 -8.65
N GLU A 291 -0.54 -20.16 -7.74
CA GLU A 291 -1.80 -20.65 -7.20
C GLU A 291 -2.58 -19.57 -6.43
N GLN A 292 -1.95 -18.81 -5.54
CA GLN A 292 -2.58 -17.72 -4.78
C GLN A 292 -3.12 -16.61 -5.69
N VAL A 293 -2.35 -16.23 -6.71
CA VAL A 293 -2.79 -15.29 -7.73
C VAL A 293 -3.97 -15.89 -8.48
N GLN A 294 -3.91 -17.14 -8.94
CA GLN A 294 -5.03 -17.80 -9.62
C GLN A 294 -6.29 -17.95 -8.75
N GLN A 295 -6.16 -17.97 -7.43
CA GLN A 295 -7.32 -18.02 -6.51
C GLN A 295 -8.02 -16.67 -6.37
N ARG A 296 -7.36 -15.55 -6.68
CA ARG A 296 -7.91 -14.20 -6.48
C ARG A 296 -8.46 -13.60 -7.76
N LEU A 297 -9.69 -13.10 -7.67
CA LEU A 297 -10.27 -12.27 -8.71
C LEU A 297 -9.49 -10.96 -8.81
N TRP A 298 -9.28 -10.28 -7.69
CA TRP A 298 -8.66 -8.96 -7.65
C TRP A 298 -7.18 -9.07 -7.32
N ILE A 299 -6.29 -8.66 -8.23
CA ILE A 299 -4.84 -8.70 -7.98
C ILE A 299 -4.46 -7.86 -6.76
N LYS A 300 -5.14 -6.73 -6.53
CA LYS A 300 -4.94 -5.90 -5.33
C LYS A 300 -5.16 -6.63 -4.00
N GLU A 301 -5.90 -7.74 -3.97
CA GLU A 301 -6.06 -8.52 -2.74
C GLU A 301 -4.76 -9.20 -2.34
N LEU A 302 -3.80 -9.41 -3.25
CA LEU A 302 -2.45 -9.91 -2.92
C LEU A 302 -1.75 -9.05 -1.88
N ILE A 303 -2.08 -7.75 -1.80
CA ILE A 303 -1.60 -6.81 -0.78
C ILE A 303 -1.69 -7.40 0.62
N GLN A 304 -2.77 -8.11 0.92
CA GLN A 304 -3.02 -8.67 2.25
C GLN A 304 -2.01 -9.75 2.65
N ASP A 305 -1.33 -10.40 1.69
CA ASP A 305 -0.37 -11.47 1.98
C ASP A 305 1.01 -10.93 2.31
N PHE A 306 1.39 -9.80 1.69
CA PHE A 306 2.75 -9.27 1.80
C PHE A 306 2.84 -8.01 2.65
N GLU A 307 1.77 -7.21 2.74
CA GLU A 307 1.74 -6.00 3.55
C GLU A 307 2.20 -6.26 4.99
N PRO A 308 1.75 -7.33 5.68
CA PRO A 308 2.11 -7.50 7.07
C PRO A 308 3.60 -7.75 7.31
N THR A 309 4.20 -8.59 6.46
CA THR A 309 5.65 -8.87 6.45
C THR A 309 6.43 -7.63 6.07
N LEU A 310 6.02 -6.94 5.00
CA LEU A 310 6.67 -5.72 4.52
C LEU A 310 6.70 -4.63 5.58
N ARG A 311 5.54 -4.35 6.20
CA ARG A 311 5.42 -3.34 7.25
C ARG A 311 6.30 -3.66 8.46
N THR A 312 6.40 -4.94 8.81
CA THR A 312 7.23 -5.42 9.92
C THR A 312 8.72 -5.20 9.64
N GLU A 313 9.21 -5.69 8.50
CA GLU A 313 10.60 -5.57 8.08
C GLU A 313 11.03 -4.10 7.91
N LEU A 314 10.16 -3.27 7.32
CA LEU A 314 10.38 -1.83 7.23
C LEU A 314 10.46 -1.18 8.60
N SER A 315 9.62 -1.62 9.56
CA SER A 315 9.65 -1.09 10.92
C SER A 315 11.00 -1.36 11.59
N LEU A 316 11.51 -2.59 11.48
CA LEU A 316 12.80 -2.99 12.03
C LEU A 316 13.96 -2.24 11.37
N MET A 317 14.00 -2.25 10.03
CA MET A 317 15.03 -1.56 9.25
C MET A 317 15.09 -0.06 9.55
N ILE A 318 13.94 0.62 9.62
CA ILE A 318 13.90 2.07 9.88
C ILE A 318 14.46 2.39 11.27
N TRP A 319 14.25 1.53 12.27
CA TRP A 319 14.86 1.70 13.59
C TRP A 319 16.37 1.43 13.58
N GLU A 320 16.81 0.35 12.93
CA GLU A 320 18.23 0.01 12.81
C GLU A 320 19.01 1.10 12.05
N ALA A 321 18.55 1.47 10.86
CA ALA A 321 19.19 2.48 10.02
C ALA A 321 19.38 3.80 10.78
N LYS A 322 18.35 4.27 11.48
CA LYS A 322 18.42 5.52 12.26
C LYS A 322 19.56 5.51 13.25
N PHE A 323 19.67 4.46 14.07
CA PHE A 323 20.70 4.42 15.10
C PHE A 323 22.08 4.08 14.54
N ASP A 324 22.16 3.25 13.50
CA ASP A 324 23.41 2.97 12.78
C ASP A 324 24.04 4.25 12.24
N ILE A 325 23.25 5.10 11.60
CA ILE A 325 23.74 6.34 10.99
C ILE A 325 24.09 7.39 12.06
N LEU A 326 23.26 7.52 13.10
CA LEU A 326 23.57 8.42 14.21
C LEU A 326 24.85 7.99 14.92
N ALA A 327 25.03 6.69 15.18
CA ALA A 327 26.22 6.15 15.84
C ALA A 327 27.46 6.38 14.97
N SER A 328 27.41 6.06 13.68
CA SER A 328 28.55 6.24 12.77
C SER A 328 28.98 7.69 12.60
N THR A 329 28.11 8.64 12.93
CA THR A 329 28.43 10.08 12.85
C THR A 329 28.90 10.66 14.18
N LEU A 330 28.48 10.06 15.29
CA LEU A 330 28.89 10.45 16.63
C LEU A 330 30.20 9.77 17.06
N GLU A 331 30.52 8.58 16.55
CA GLU A 331 31.78 7.85 16.80
C GLU A 331 33.03 8.67 16.36
N PRO A 332 33.12 9.23 15.13
CA PRO A 332 34.26 10.07 14.74
C PRO A 332 34.39 11.38 15.54
N LEU A 333 33.26 11.87 16.11
CA LEU A 333 33.27 13.02 17.01
C LEU A 333 33.74 12.65 18.42
N HIS A 334 33.59 11.39 18.82
CA HIS A 334 34.07 10.86 20.08
C HIS A 334 35.60 10.78 20.09
N GLU A 335 36.19 10.14 19.07
CA GLU A 335 37.64 10.01 18.94
C GLU A 335 38.33 11.38 18.85
N ARG A 336 37.76 12.32 18.07
CA ARG A 336 38.29 13.69 17.97
C ARG A 336 38.10 14.54 19.23
N ALA A 337 37.17 14.20 20.12
CA ALA A 337 36.95 14.94 21.36
C ALA A 337 37.97 14.57 22.44
N ASP A 338 38.56 13.37 22.36
CA ASP A 338 39.65 12.93 23.22
C ASP A 338 41.00 13.53 22.75
N ASP A 339 41.15 13.75 21.44
CA ASP A 339 42.24 14.55 20.85
C ASP A 339 42.00 16.07 20.94
N ALA A 340 41.55 16.55 22.10
CA ALA A 340 41.23 17.97 22.32
C ALA A 340 42.45 18.92 22.17
N GLU A 341 43.66 18.38 21.98
CA GLU A 341 44.88 19.14 21.68
C GLU A 341 45.06 19.35 20.15
N ALA A 342 44.54 18.46 19.30
CA ALA A 342 44.64 18.54 17.84
C ALA A 342 43.54 19.42 17.19
N LEU A 343 42.44 19.71 17.89
CA LEU A 343 41.38 20.63 17.45
C LEU A 343 41.74 22.13 17.53
N CYS A 344 43.03 22.44 17.76
CA CYS A 344 43.59 23.80 17.66
C CYS A 344 43.67 24.35 16.22
N THR A 345 43.13 23.65 15.21
CA THR A 345 42.66 24.31 13.98
C THR A 345 41.16 24.60 14.10
N PRO A 346 40.79 25.84 14.46
CA PRO A 346 39.42 26.16 14.82
C PRO A 346 38.55 26.21 13.57
N SER A 347 37.81 25.14 13.29
CA SER A 347 36.66 25.23 12.40
C SER A 347 35.67 26.24 12.99
N ARG A 348 35.02 27.07 12.14
CA ARG A 348 34.04 28.09 12.58
C ARG A 348 32.97 27.52 13.54
N MET A 349 32.63 26.24 13.39
CA MET A 349 31.67 25.52 14.23
C MET A 349 32.14 25.28 15.67
N SER A 350 33.42 24.96 15.89
CA SER A 350 33.96 24.75 17.25
C SER A 350 33.92 26.04 18.08
N ARG A 351 34.23 27.18 17.45
CA ARG A 351 34.10 28.53 18.04
C ARG A 351 32.65 28.91 18.31
N LEU A 352 31.71 28.48 17.46
CA LEU A 352 30.29 28.72 17.67
C LEU A 352 29.75 27.87 18.83
N LYS A 353 30.16 26.59 18.92
CA LYS A 353 29.76 25.68 20.01
C LYS A 353 30.31 26.11 21.37
N SER A 354 31.59 26.48 21.48
CA SER A 354 32.16 26.99 22.74
C SER A 354 31.54 28.33 23.15
N ARG A 355 31.09 29.15 22.20
CA ARG A 355 30.35 30.39 22.46
C ARG A 355 28.88 30.15 22.83
N LEU A 356 28.24 29.06 22.36
CA LEU A 356 26.80 28.77 22.57
C LEU A 356 26.50 27.74 23.65
N PHE A 357 27.42 26.88 24.04
CA PHE A 357 27.13 25.76 24.96
C PHE A 357 28.04 25.72 26.19
N GLY A 358 28.89 26.73 26.35
CA GLY A 358 29.61 26.95 27.59
C GLY A 358 30.97 26.28 27.68
N ASP A 359 31.34 25.93 28.90
CA ASP A 359 32.67 25.44 29.24
C ASP A 359 32.92 24.01 28.69
N LYS A 360 34.19 23.66 28.49
CA LYS A 360 34.67 22.43 27.84
C LYS A 360 34.05 21.17 28.45
N GLN A 361 33.92 21.09 29.78
CA GLN A 361 33.29 19.93 30.44
C GLN A 361 31.82 19.79 30.07
N MET A 362 31.04 20.88 30.02
CA MET A 362 29.61 20.79 29.70
C MET A 362 29.42 20.19 28.29
N ILE A 363 30.19 20.69 27.33
CA ILE A 363 30.20 20.20 25.94
C ILE A 363 30.63 18.73 25.89
N GLN A 364 31.68 18.34 26.62
CA GLN A 364 32.15 16.96 26.68
C GLN A 364 31.11 16.01 27.28
N VAL A 365 30.46 16.40 28.39
CA VAL A 365 29.41 15.61 29.04
C VAL A 365 28.26 15.35 28.07
N TRP A 366 27.71 16.39 27.44
CA TRP A 366 26.58 16.22 26.52
C TRP A 366 26.94 15.43 25.26
N ASN A 367 28.12 15.67 24.66
CA ASN A 367 28.53 14.93 23.47
C ASN A 367 28.79 13.45 23.77
N LYS A 368 29.51 13.14 24.86
CA LYS A 368 29.80 11.75 25.23
C LYS A 368 28.54 11.01 25.69
N ALA A 369 27.66 11.67 26.44
CA ALA A 369 26.37 11.10 26.83
C ALA A 369 25.50 10.79 25.60
N LEU A 370 25.37 11.75 24.65
CA LEU A 370 24.62 11.54 23.41
C LEU A 370 25.19 10.39 22.59
N SER A 371 26.51 10.33 22.41
CA SER A 371 27.18 9.25 21.68
C SER A 371 26.88 7.88 22.30
N ALA A 372 27.08 7.74 23.61
CA ALA A 372 26.81 6.50 24.33
C ALA A 372 25.33 6.09 24.29
N GLY A 373 24.42 7.05 24.45
CA GLY A 373 22.99 6.80 24.37
C GLY A 373 22.56 6.29 22.99
N VAL A 374 23.12 6.86 21.92
CA VAL A 374 22.87 6.41 20.55
C VAL A 374 23.45 5.02 20.29
N THR A 375 24.69 4.74 20.74
CA THR A 375 25.31 3.42 20.58
C THR A 375 24.49 2.32 21.26
N MET A 376 24.06 2.54 22.50
CA MET A 376 23.22 1.54 23.20
C MET A 376 21.83 1.39 22.57
N SER A 377 21.27 2.48 22.03
CA SER A 377 20.01 2.40 21.27
C SER A 377 20.18 1.57 19.98
N ARG A 378 21.32 1.69 19.30
CA ARG A 378 21.67 0.90 18.12
C ARG A 378 21.67 -0.59 18.46
N GLU A 379 22.41 -0.99 19.49
CA GLU A 379 22.51 -2.38 19.92
C GLU A 379 21.15 -2.95 20.33
N ALA A 380 20.33 -2.14 21.00
CA ALA A 380 18.99 -2.52 21.39
C ALA A 380 18.06 -2.76 20.20
N ALA A 381 18.09 -1.85 19.21
CA ALA A 381 17.29 -1.97 18.00
C ALA A 381 17.68 -3.22 17.20
N GLN A 382 18.99 -3.45 17.01
CA GLN A 382 19.52 -4.63 16.35
C GLN A 382 19.19 -5.92 17.10
N GLY A 383 19.32 -5.91 18.44
CA GLY A 383 18.96 -7.05 19.28
C GLY A 383 17.49 -7.42 19.15
N LYS A 384 16.60 -6.41 19.11
CA LYS A 384 15.16 -6.63 18.97
C LYS A 384 14.77 -7.10 17.58
N ALA A 385 15.42 -6.60 16.53
CA ALA A 385 15.23 -7.11 15.17
C ALA A 385 15.65 -8.58 15.06
N ARG A 386 16.80 -8.96 15.63
CA ARG A 386 17.25 -10.37 15.67
C ARG A 386 16.29 -11.27 16.46
N GLU A 387 15.82 -10.82 17.62
CA GLU A 387 14.81 -11.53 18.42
C GLU A 387 13.54 -11.76 17.60
N PHE A 388 13.13 -10.75 16.84
CA PHE A 388 11.98 -10.84 15.96
C PHE A 388 12.19 -11.90 14.89
N HIS A 389 13.26 -11.80 14.09
CA HIS A 389 13.56 -12.78 13.03
C HIS A 389 13.68 -14.21 13.56
N ALA A 390 14.22 -14.41 14.76
CA ALA A 390 14.33 -15.73 15.39
C ALA A 390 12.97 -16.31 15.82
N ASN A 391 12.00 -15.46 16.14
CA ASN A 391 10.68 -15.84 16.66
C ASN A 391 9.56 -15.74 15.61
N SER A 392 9.86 -15.34 14.37
CA SER A 392 8.91 -15.07 13.29
C SER A 392 8.21 -16.34 12.78
N SER A 393 7.29 -16.86 13.58
CA SER A 393 6.15 -17.67 13.14
C SER A 393 4.88 -16.86 13.38
N ILE A 394 4.79 -15.64 12.85
CA ILE A 394 3.58 -14.83 13.07
C ILE A 394 2.45 -15.47 12.25
N PRO A 395 1.38 -15.94 12.90
CA PRO A 395 0.27 -16.55 12.18
C PRO A 395 -0.35 -15.52 11.23
N PRO A 396 -0.63 -15.89 9.96
CA PRO A 396 -1.40 -15.05 9.06
C PRO A 396 -2.73 -14.64 9.73
N GLY A 397 -3.00 -13.34 9.84
CA GLY A 397 -4.25 -12.81 10.39
C GLY A 397 -4.25 -12.39 11.87
N SER A 398 -3.15 -12.56 12.62
CA SER A 398 -3.04 -12.03 13.99
C SER A 398 -2.57 -10.57 14.05
N ILE A 399 -2.14 -10.01 12.91
CA ILE A 399 -1.53 -8.70 12.85
C ILE A 399 -2.62 -7.63 12.64
N THR A 400 -2.80 -6.78 13.64
CA THR A 400 -3.74 -5.67 13.64
C THR A 400 -3.00 -4.34 13.51
N PRO A 401 -3.62 -3.23 13.08
CA PRO A 401 -2.98 -1.91 13.13
C PRO A 401 -2.39 -1.57 14.51
N SER A 402 -3.07 -2.00 15.58
CA SER A 402 -2.57 -1.86 16.96
C SER A 402 -1.27 -2.58 17.25
N TYR A 403 -0.98 -3.70 16.57
CA TYR A 403 0.26 -4.45 16.73
C TYR A 403 1.48 -3.61 16.34
N TYR A 404 1.41 -2.87 15.24
CA TYR A 404 2.52 -2.03 14.78
C TYR A 404 2.78 -0.84 15.70
N ILE A 405 1.70 -0.22 16.18
CA ILE A 405 1.80 0.84 17.19
C ILE A 405 2.47 0.30 18.46
N GLU A 406 2.10 -0.90 18.90
CA GLU A 406 2.73 -1.57 20.05
C GLU A 406 4.21 -1.90 19.80
N LEU A 407 4.56 -2.39 18.61
CA LEU A 407 5.94 -2.62 18.20
C LEU A 407 6.76 -1.33 18.25
N HIS A 408 6.28 -0.24 17.66
CA HIS A 408 6.97 1.05 17.69
C HIS A 408 7.11 1.61 19.10
N ASN A 409 6.07 1.48 19.92
CA ASN A 409 6.10 1.87 21.32
C ASN A 409 7.14 1.07 22.10
N THR A 410 7.19 -0.24 21.90
CA THR A 410 8.16 -1.14 22.55
C THR A 410 9.59 -0.79 22.13
N MET A 411 9.82 -0.60 20.83
CA MET A 411 11.13 -0.19 20.30
C MET A 411 11.57 1.17 20.85
N PHE A 412 10.66 2.14 20.88
CA PHE A 412 10.95 3.46 21.45
C PHE A 412 11.29 3.35 22.93
N ASP A 413 10.47 2.65 23.72
CA ASP A 413 10.66 2.56 25.17
C ASP A 413 11.97 1.82 25.51
N LEU A 414 12.26 0.71 24.84
CA LEU A 414 13.50 -0.05 25.02
C LEU A 414 14.74 0.81 24.71
N THR A 415 14.74 1.45 23.54
CA THR A 415 15.88 2.27 23.10
C THR A 415 16.05 3.51 23.99
N TYR A 416 14.95 4.14 24.40
CA TYR A 416 14.97 5.31 25.28
C TYR A 416 15.55 4.99 26.67
N GLU A 417 15.16 3.86 27.27
CA GLU A 417 15.64 3.48 28.61
C GLU A 417 17.13 3.09 28.62
N LEU A 418 17.58 2.39 27.57
CA LEU A 418 18.99 2.06 27.42
C LEU A 418 19.81 3.32 27.13
N ALA A 419 19.29 4.22 26.29
CA ALA A 419 19.91 5.52 26.06
C ALA A 419 20.06 6.34 27.35
N ARG A 420 19.00 6.38 28.18
CA ARG A 420 18.99 7.06 29.48
C ARG A 420 20.09 6.56 30.39
N THR A 421 20.16 5.24 30.57
CA THR A 421 21.10 4.60 31.48
C THR A 421 22.55 4.80 31.02
N ALA A 422 22.82 4.58 29.74
CA ALA A 422 24.14 4.74 29.15
C ALA A 422 24.63 6.20 29.20
N SER A 423 23.74 7.12 28.85
CA SER A 423 24.00 8.56 28.90
C SER A 423 24.38 9.02 30.30
N LEU A 424 23.67 8.54 31.34
CA LEU A 424 23.94 8.89 32.73
C LEU A 424 25.32 8.41 33.19
N ASN A 425 25.63 7.14 32.93
CA ASN A 425 26.88 6.52 33.38
C ASN A 425 28.09 7.23 32.76
N ILE A 426 28.05 7.48 31.46
CA ILE A 426 29.12 8.19 30.76
C ILE A 426 29.20 9.66 31.20
N ALA A 427 28.06 10.33 31.38
CA ALA A 427 28.05 11.71 31.87
C ALA A 427 28.71 11.85 33.25
N LYS A 428 28.43 10.93 34.19
CA LYS A 428 29.07 10.89 35.52
C LYS A 428 30.59 10.70 35.40
N GLY A 429 31.02 9.71 34.62
CA GLY A 429 32.45 9.45 34.41
C GLY A 429 33.21 10.64 33.84
N VAL A 430 32.62 11.36 32.87
CA VAL A 430 33.21 12.59 32.33
C VAL A 430 33.33 13.68 33.39
N VAL A 431 32.29 13.88 34.21
CA VAL A 431 32.33 14.87 35.29
C VAL A 431 33.41 14.54 36.31
N GLU A 432 33.54 13.28 36.73
CA GLU A 432 34.58 12.81 37.66
C GLU A 432 35.98 13.07 37.11
N GLN A 433 36.24 12.71 35.84
CA GLN A 433 37.53 12.91 35.17
C GLN A 433 37.94 14.38 35.04
N THR A 434 36.96 15.26 34.85
CA THR A 434 37.21 16.69 34.59
C THR A 434 37.06 17.56 35.83
N GLN A 435 36.63 17.00 36.97
CA GLN A 435 36.36 17.73 38.21
C GLN A 435 37.60 18.45 38.77
N ALA A 436 38.76 17.80 38.74
CA ALA A 436 40.02 18.36 39.26
C ALA A 436 40.49 19.62 38.50
N GLY A 437 40.09 19.78 37.24
CA GLY A 437 40.47 20.92 36.40
C GLY A 437 39.59 22.17 36.57
N HIS A 438 38.48 22.08 37.32
CA HIS A 438 37.52 23.19 37.42
C HIS A 438 37.74 24.10 38.62
N LYS A 439 37.84 25.40 38.33
CA LYS A 439 38.01 26.46 39.34
C LYS A 439 36.73 26.87 40.07
N ASN A 440 35.54 26.43 39.61
CA ASN A 440 34.27 26.79 40.23
C ASN A 440 33.84 25.72 41.27
N PRO A 441 33.95 25.99 42.59
CA PRO A 441 33.59 25.02 43.62
C PRO A 441 32.09 24.69 43.66
N LYS A 442 31.25 25.54 43.06
CA LYS A 442 29.79 25.32 42.98
C LYS A 442 29.40 24.36 41.85
N ARG A 443 30.36 23.97 40.99
CA ARG A 443 30.11 23.11 39.83
C ARG A 443 29.83 21.66 40.21
N ALA A 444 30.46 21.15 41.27
CA ALA A 444 30.14 19.82 41.80
C ALA A 444 28.68 19.75 42.26
N LYS A 445 28.25 20.74 43.08
CA LYS A 445 26.85 20.86 43.54
C LYS A 445 25.84 20.99 42.40
N MET A 446 26.21 21.65 41.31
CA MET A 446 25.38 21.74 40.10
C MET A 446 25.15 20.36 39.49
N TRP A 447 26.20 19.55 39.33
CA TRP A 447 26.08 18.20 38.78
C TRP A 447 25.32 17.26 39.70
N GLU A 448 25.56 17.30 41.01
CA GLU A 448 24.76 16.55 42.01
C GLU A 448 23.26 16.83 41.85
N GLU A 449 22.90 18.10 41.69
CA GLU A 449 21.51 18.50 41.47
C GLU A 449 20.97 18.02 40.12
N ILE A 450 21.76 18.07 39.04
CA ILE A 450 21.39 17.51 37.73
C ILE A 450 21.14 15.99 37.83
N TRP A 451 22.01 15.25 38.53
CA TRP A 451 21.84 13.81 38.74
C TRP A 451 20.60 13.49 39.55
N ARG A 452 20.32 14.28 40.59
CA ARG A 452 19.13 14.11 41.44
C ARG A 452 17.82 14.21 40.67
N ILE A 453 17.78 15.02 39.61
CA ILE A 453 16.57 15.24 38.81
C ILE A 453 16.56 14.48 37.48
N TYR A 454 17.61 13.71 37.19
CA TYR A 454 17.87 13.15 35.87
C TYR A 454 16.68 12.30 35.39
N ASP A 455 16.24 11.37 36.23
CA ASP A 455 15.12 10.48 35.90
C ASP A 455 13.83 11.26 35.64
N LYS A 456 13.48 12.19 36.54
CA LYS A 456 12.30 13.05 36.38
C LYS A 456 12.33 13.86 35.08
N ALA A 457 13.51 14.34 34.68
CA ALA A 457 13.67 15.10 33.44
C ALA A 457 13.52 14.21 32.20
N TRP A 458 14.09 13.00 32.22
CA TRP A 458 13.94 12.03 31.14
C TRP A 458 12.50 11.53 31.04
N ASP A 459 11.82 11.20 32.13
CA ASP A 459 10.40 10.80 32.11
C ASP A 459 9.51 11.90 31.51
N ALA A 460 9.75 13.16 31.92
CA ALA A 460 9.04 14.30 31.36
C ALA A 460 9.31 14.50 29.86
N ALA A 461 10.51 14.18 29.39
CA ALA A 461 10.85 14.22 27.97
C ALA A 461 10.21 13.06 27.20
N ARG A 462 10.29 11.82 27.73
CA ARG A 462 9.66 10.61 27.19
C ARG A 462 8.17 10.83 26.92
N ASN A 463 7.44 11.37 27.90
CA ASN A 463 6.01 11.63 27.79
C ASN A 463 5.67 12.68 26.70
N ARG A 464 6.60 13.59 26.37
CA ARG A 464 6.39 14.60 25.32
C ARG A 464 6.77 14.09 23.92
N THR A 465 7.70 13.14 23.84
CA THR A 465 8.30 12.73 22.56
C THR A 465 7.73 11.43 22.03
N ARG A 466 7.36 10.49 22.91
CA ARG A 466 6.95 9.13 22.55
C ARG A 466 5.92 9.11 21.44
N GLU A 467 4.77 9.75 21.66
CA GLU A 467 3.67 9.77 20.69
C GLU A 467 4.09 10.41 19.36
N SER A 468 4.71 11.60 19.41
CA SER A 468 5.13 12.30 18.18
C SER A 468 6.18 11.53 17.39
N VAL A 469 7.10 10.83 18.05
CA VAL A 469 8.15 10.04 17.38
C VAL A 469 7.53 8.80 16.76
N VAL A 470 6.68 8.09 17.49
CA VAL A 470 5.97 6.89 16.99
C VAL A 470 5.12 7.26 15.76
N GLN A 471 4.32 8.33 15.82
CA GLN A 471 3.51 8.80 14.69
C GLN A 471 4.36 9.17 13.46
N LEU A 472 5.54 9.78 13.65
CA LEU A 472 6.45 10.10 12.55
C LEU A 472 7.03 8.85 11.88
N HIS A 473 7.24 7.77 12.64
CA HIS A 473 7.72 6.50 12.10
C HIS A 473 6.60 5.79 11.34
N GLU A 474 5.44 5.67 11.97
CA GLU A 474 4.25 5.04 11.40
C GLU A 474 3.86 5.69 10.08
N ALA A 475 3.79 7.03 10.02
CA ALA A 475 3.49 7.73 8.78
C ALA A 475 4.51 7.47 7.65
N GLY A 476 5.79 7.26 7.99
CA GLY A 476 6.82 6.92 7.00
C GLY A 476 6.71 5.48 6.50
N ILE A 477 6.28 4.56 7.36
CA ILE A 477 6.07 3.16 7.01
C ILE A 477 4.80 3.02 6.17
N GLU A 478 3.70 3.67 6.56
CA GLU A 478 2.46 3.71 5.78
C GLU A 478 2.69 4.20 4.36
N GLU A 479 3.43 5.29 4.19
CA GLU A 479 3.78 5.84 2.87
C GLU A 479 4.60 4.83 2.06
N THR A 480 5.61 4.19 2.69
CA THR A 480 6.44 3.17 2.02
C THR A 480 5.62 1.95 1.61
N VAL A 481 4.80 1.42 2.52
CA VAL A 481 3.97 0.24 2.28
C VAL A 481 2.98 0.54 1.16
N ALA A 482 2.27 1.67 1.20
CA ALA A 482 1.34 2.07 0.15
C ALA A 482 2.03 2.14 -1.22
N LEU A 483 3.22 2.75 -1.29
CA LEU A 483 3.97 2.87 -2.54
C LEU A 483 4.45 1.51 -3.07
N VAL A 484 5.09 0.70 -2.22
CA VAL A 484 5.60 -0.62 -2.60
C VAL A 484 4.46 -1.55 -3.01
N THR A 485 3.35 -1.57 -2.26
CA THR A 485 2.17 -2.38 -2.57
C THR A 485 1.53 -1.98 -3.90
N GLN A 486 1.41 -0.68 -4.16
CA GLN A 486 0.88 -0.14 -5.41
C GLN A 486 1.75 -0.56 -6.61
N HIS A 487 3.07 -0.37 -6.51
CA HIS A 487 3.99 -0.76 -7.58
C HIS A 487 4.01 -2.27 -7.79
N LEU A 488 4.02 -3.06 -6.72
CA LEU A 488 3.98 -4.51 -6.83
C LEU A 488 2.74 -4.98 -7.58
N VAL A 489 1.56 -4.47 -7.24
CA VAL A 489 0.31 -4.77 -7.97
C VAL A 489 0.37 -4.27 -9.41
N ALA A 490 0.95 -3.10 -9.66
CA ALA A 490 1.12 -2.57 -11.01
C ALA A 490 2.00 -3.49 -11.87
N THR A 491 3.13 -3.95 -11.33
CA THR A 491 4.06 -4.84 -12.04
C THR A 491 3.48 -6.25 -12.20
N ILE A 492 2.70 -6.74 -11.22
CA ILE A 492 1.93 -7.99 -11.34
C ILE A 492 0.77 -7.76 -12.32
N GLY A 493 1.04 -7.98 -13.60
CA GLY A 493 0.04 -7.87 -14.67
C GLY A 493 0.43 -6.94 -15.80
N ASP A 494 1.54 -6.20 -15.67
CA ASP A 494 2.09 -5.38 -16.74
C ASP A 494 2.92 -6.22 -17.72
N ILE A 495 2.23 -6.92 -18.60
CA ILE A 495 2.88 -7.55 -19.76
C ILE A 495 2.97 -6.50 -20.87
N GLU A 496 3.99 -5.63 -20.81
CA GLU A 496 4.33 -4.69 -21.88
C GLU A 496 4.47 -5.36 -23.26
N LYS A 497 4.67 -6.69 -23.31
CA LYS A 497 4.89 -7.46 -24.55
C LYS A 497 3.66 -8.20 -25.11
N LYS A 498 2.52 -8.22 -24.41
CA LYS A 498 1.29 -8.95 -24.86
C LYS A 498 -0.03 -8.28 -24.42
N GLY A 499 -0.04 -6.96 -24.22
CA GLY A 499 -1.27 -6.23 -23.87
C GLY A 499 -2.41 -6.48 -24.85
N LEU A 500 -3.65 -6.52 -24.37
CA LEU A 500 -4.80 -6.60 -25.25
C LEU A 500 -5.18 -5.22 -25.75
N ARG A 501 -5.50 -5.15 -27.04
CA ARG A 501 -6.20 -4.00 -27.58
C ARG A 501 -7.66 -4.09 -27.14
N VAL A 502 -7.97 -3.45 -26.03
CA VAL A 502 -9.36 -3.26 -25.58
C VAL A 502 -9.81 -1.92 -26.12
N SER A 503 -10.89 -1.93 -26.90
CA SER A 503 -11.48 -0.67 -27.38
C SER A 503 -12.57 -0.26 -26.40
N VAL A 504 -12.39 0.88 -25.75
CA VAL A 504 -13.37 1.46 -24.81
C VAL A 504 -14.00 2.66 -25.46
N GLN A 505 -15.34 2.71 -25.51
CA GLN A 505 -16.06 3.82 -26.14
C GLN A 505 -16.66 4.76 -25.09
N ASN A 506 -15.90 5.76 -24.65
CA ASN A 506 -16.33 6.79 -23.68
C ASN A 506 -16.59 8.14 -24.38
N GLY A 507 -17.55 8.17 -25.32
CA GLY A 507 -17.89 9.38 -26.09
C GLY A 507 -16.90 9.74 -27.22
N LYS A 508 -15.65 9.29 -27.13
CA LYS A 508 -14.68 9.17 -28.25
C LYS A 508 -14.19 7.72 -28.29
N LYS A 509 -13.97 7.16 -29.49
CA LYS A 509 -13.35 5.84 -29.63
C LYS A 509 -11.88 5.97 -29.28
N GLU A 510 -11.47 5.46 -28.13
CA GLU A 510 -10.06 5.31 -27.78
C GLU A 510 -9.73 3.81 -27.81
N HIS A 511 -8.75 3.47 -28.64
CA HIS A 511 -8.13 2.15 -28.60
C HIS A 511 -7.05 2.21 -27.54
N MET A 512 -7.29 1.58 -26.39
CA MET A 512 -6.31 1.52 -25.33
C MET A 512 -5.65 0.14 -25.36
N LEU A 513 -4.32 0.10 -25.40
CA LEU A 513 -3.62 -1.12 -25.04
C LEU A 513 -3.68 -1.20 -23.52
N ILE A 514 -4.46 -2.14 -22.99
CA ILE A 514 -4.62 -2.28 -21.54
C ILE A 514 -3.93 -3.57 -21.11
N SER A 515 -3.09 -3.46 -20.09
CA SER A 515 -2.55 -4.61 -19.38
C SER A 515 -3.67 -5.36 -18.64
N VAL A 516 -3.43 -6.59 -18.18
CA VAL A 516 -4.46 -7.34 -17.43
C VAL A 516 -4.87 -6.56 -16.19
N ASN A 517 -3.89 -6.05 -15.44
CA ASN A 517 -4.14 -5.23 -14.26
C ASN A 517 -4.86 -3.93 -14.60
N GLY A 518 -4.45 -3.23 -15.67
CA GLY A 518 -5.14 -2.02 -16.12
C GLY A 518 -6.62 -2.28 -16.47
N LEU A 519 -6.94 -3.46 -17.03
CA LEU A 519 -8.32 -3.83 -17.33
C LEU A 519 -9.09 -4.12 -16.05
N GLN A 520 -8.48 -4.80 -15.08
CA GLN A 520 -9.11 -5.04 -13.78
C GLN A 520 -9.38 -3.73 -13.03
N GLU A 521 -8.41 -2.82 -13.04
CA GLU A 521 -8.55 -1.50 -12.41
C GLU A 521 -9.64 -0.68 -13.09
N TYR A 522 -9.64 -0.62 -14.42
CA TYR A 522 -10.70 0.04 -15.19
C TYR A 522 -12.08 -0.54 -14.87
N LEU A 523 -12.20 -1.88 -14.81
CA LEU A 523 -13.46 -2.55 -14.48
C LEU A 523 -13.89 -2.29 -13.04
N SER A 524 -12.95 -2.35 -12.08
CA SER A 524 -13.19 -2.01 -10.67
C SER A 524 -13.70 -0.58 -10.53
N GLN A 525 -13.01 0.40 -11.13
CA GLN A 525 -13.42 1.81 -11.08
C GLN A 525 -14.77 2.04 -11.77
N SER A 526 -15.02 1.37 -12.89
CA SER A 526 -16.31 1.43 -13.58
C SER A 526 -17.45 0.92 -12.70
N ILE A 527 -17.23 -0.20 -11.99
CA ILE A 527 -18.19 -0.77 -11.04
C ILE A 527 -18.44 0.21 -9.91
N ASP A 528 -17.37 0.75 -9.30
CA ASP A 528 -17.48 1.68 -8.17
C ASP A 528 -18.26 2.95 -8.58
N LEU A 529 -18.01 3.49 -9.78
CA LEU A 529 -18.76 4.61 -10.35
C LEU A 529 -20.23 4.25 -10.59
N ALA A 530 -20.52 3.06 -11.14
CA ALA A 530 -21.89 2.63 -11.40
C ALA A 530 -22.72 2.46 -10.11
N TYR A 531 -22.07 2.11 -8.99
CA TYR A 531 -22.70 1.95 -7.68
C TYR A 531 -22.42 3.12 -6.72
N ALA A 532 -21.83 4.22 -7.17
CA ALA A 532 -21.51 5.38 -6.33
C ALA A 532 -22.73 6.02 -5.67
N ALA A 533 -23.92 5.89 -6.29
CA ALA A 533 -25.19 6.33 -5.71
C ALA A 533 -25.62 5.48 -4.49
N VAL A 534 -25.05 4.28 -4.32
CA VAL A 534 -25.37 3.34 -3.25
C VAL A 534 -24.07 2.72 -2.70
N PRO A 535 -23.18 3.52 -2.07
CA PRO A 535 -21.79 3.13 -1.81
C PRO A 535 -21.64 1.92 -0.89
N HIS A 536 -22.61 1.68 0.00
CA HIS A 536 -22.63 0.48 0.85
C HIS A 536 -22.79 -0.84 0.07
N ASN A 537 -23.20 -0.78 -1.21
CA ASN A 537 -23.26 -1.95 -2.07
C ASN A 537 -21.92 -2.32 -2.69
N ILE A 538 -20.97 -1.39 -2.80
CA ILE A 538 -19.69 -1.64 -3.49
C ILE A 538 -18.97 -2.86 -2.91
N PRO A 539 -18.72 -2.97 -1.59
CA PRO A 539 -18.06 -4.15 -1.03
C PRO A 539 -18.82 -5.46 -1.29
N ILE A 540 -20.16 -5.43 -1.24
CA ILE A 540 -21.03 -6.59 -1.48
C ILE A 540 -20.92 -7.06 -2.94
N ILE A 541 -20.87 -6.12 -3.89
CA ILE A 541 -20.72 -6.40 -5.32
C ILE A 541 -19.35 -7.04 -5.59
N HIS A 542 -18.27 -6.46 -5.07
CA HIS A 542 -16.92 -7.00 -5.20
C HIS A 542 -16.81 -8.41 -4.60
N GLN A 543 -17.37 -8.62 -3.41
CA GLN A 543 -17.40 -9.94 -2.76
C GLN A 543 -18.22 -10.95 -3.56
N THR A 544 -19.36 -10.55 -4.13
CA THR A 544 -20.19 -11.42 -4.96
C THR A 544 -19.43 -11.85 -6.22
N MET A 545 -18.77 -10.92 -6.89
CA MET A 545 -17.93 -11.24 -8.06
C MET A 545 -16.80 -12.21 -7.71
N ALA A 546 -16.14 -12.03 -6.54
CA ALA A 546 -15.11 -12.95 -6.07
C ALA A 546 -15.64 -14.37 -5.81
N ARG A 547 -16.85 -14.52 -5.24
CA ARG A 547 -17.50 -15.83 -5.10
C ARG A 547 -17.84 -16.48 -6.45
N VAL A 548 -18.30 -15.67 -7.40
CA VAL A 548 -18.59 -16.14 -8.77
C VAL A 548 -17.30 -16.59 -9.46
N TRP A 549 -16.22 -15.83 -9.32
CA TRP A 549 -14.88 -16.22 -9.78
C TRP A 549 -14.50 -17.60 -9.24
N GLU A 550 -14.53 -17.78 -7.92
CA GLU A 550 -14.06 -19.01 -7.28
C GLU A 550 -14.87 -20.25 -7.70
N GLU A 551 -16.20 -20.13 -7.76
CA GLU A 551 -17.07 -21.22 -8.22
C GLU A 551 -16.81 -21.51 -9.71
N SER A 552 -16.74 -20.48 -10.56
CA SER A 552 -16.51 -20.63 -12.00
C SER A 552 -15.15 -21.26 -12.33
N ARG A 553 -14.11 -20.89 -11.58
CA ARG A 553 -12.75 -21.42 -11.67
C ARG A 553 -12.73 -22.91 -11.35
N THR A 554 -13.30 -23.28 -10.21
CA THR A 554 -13.41 -24.69 -9.78
C THR A 554 -14.13 -25.54 -10.83
N LYS A 555 -15.21 -25.02 -11.43
CA LYS A 555 -15.96 -25.75 -12.46
C LYS A 555 -15.20 -25.86 -13.78
N TYR A 556 -14.58 -24.78 -14.22
CA TYR A 556 -13.80 -24.78 -15.45
C TYR A 556 -12.60 -25.74 -15.36
N GLN A 557 -11.86 -25.73 -14.25
CA GLN A 557 -10.74 -26.64 -13.99
C GLN A 557 -11.13 -28.13 -13.94
N SER A 558 -12.41 -28.46 -13.75
CA SER A 558 -12.87 -29.86 -13.80
C SER A 558 -13.07 -30.39 -15.23
N VAL A 559 -12.96 -29.52 -16.24
CA VAL A 559 -13.15 -29.82 -17.66
C VAL A 559 -11.82 -29.77 -18.42
N GLU A 560 -10.84 -29.01 -17.92
CA GLU A 560 -9.42 -29.06 -18.30
C GLU A 560 -8.78 -30.36 -17.78
#